data_AF-A0A7S2IIP9-F1
#
_entry.id   AF-A0A7S2IIP9-F1
#
_cell.length_a   1.000
_cell.length_b   1.000
_cell.length_c   1.000
_cell.angle_alpha   90.00
_cell.angle_beta   90.00
_cell.angle_gamma   90.00
#
_symmetry.space_group_name_H-M   'P 1'
#
loop_
_entity.id
_entity.type
_entity.pdbx_description
1 polymer ?
#
loop_
_entity_poly.entity_id
_entity_poly.type
_entity_poly.pdbx_seq_one_letter_code
_entity_poly.pdbx_strand_id
1 'polypeptide(L)'
;VWYDATKPTEKASRPEINFEIANVLFNLAAALSYSAFVEDRSTLPGLQAACKAFQLAAGALDALAALPLSTDEVAPSTPDLHPRSISGWRSLMLAQAQLCFYDKACTDAMKPSVVAKLAAQVAVQCEEAEASLKPISGQKETQVQAKLDR
;
A
#
# COMPACT_ATOMS: atom_id res chain seq x y z
N VAL A 1 19.58 10.86 0.22
CA VAL A 1 19.60 9.68 -0.69
C VAL A 1 18.72 8.62 -0.06
N TRP A 2 17.73 8.13 -0.81
CA TRP A 2 16.80 7.08 -0.39
C TRP A 2 16.85 5.91 -1.38
N TYR A 3 16.58 4.71 -0.89
CA TYR A 3 16.57 3.46 -1.65
C TYR A 3 15.13 3.00 -1.86
N ASP A 4 14.86 2.39 -3.01
CA ASP A 4 13.54 1.83 -3.29
C ASP A 4 13.24 0.66 -2.34
N ALA A 5 12.04 0.66 -1.76
CA ALA A 5 11.60 -0.35 -0.80
C ALA A 5 11.41 -1.75 -1.41
N THR A 6 11.14 -1.85 -2.71
CA THR A 6 10.86 -3.11 -3.42
C THR A 6 12.06 -3.62 -4.24
N LYS A 7 12.96 -2.71 -4.62
CA LYS A 7 14.15 -2.95 -5.42
C LYS A 7 15.33 -2.20 -4.81
N PRO A 8 15.97 -2.75 -3.77
CA PRO A 8 17.05 -2.07 -3.03
C PRO A 8 18.28 -1.67 -3.88
N THR A 9 18.37 -2.15 -5.12
CA THR A 9 19.37 -1.74 -6.11
C THR A 9 19.12 -0.36 -6.72
N GLU A 10 17.87 0.11 -6.72
CA GLU A 10 17.45 1.42 -7.22
C GLU A 10 17.48 2.45 -6.07
N LYS A 11 17.96 3.66 -6.36
CA LYS A 11 18.05 4.76 -5.38
C LYS A 11 17.85 6.10 -6.05
N ALA A 12 17.34 7.06 -5.29
CA ALA A 12 17.18 8.45 -5.73
C ALA A 12 17.72 9.42 -4.67
N SER A 13 18.17 10.58 -5.13
CA SER A 13 18.58 11.68 -4.25
C SER A 13 18.13 12.98 -4.87
N ARG A 14 17.32 13.74 -4.14
CA ARG A 14 16.75 14.99 -4.62
C ARG A 14 16.87 16.06 -3.54
N PRO A 15 17.25 17.30 -3.88
CA PRO A 15 17.39 18.39 -2.91
C PRO A 15 16.05 19.02 -2.49
N GLU A 16 14.91 18.42 -2.86
CA GLU A 16 13.59 18.95 -2.51
C GLU A 16 13.07 18.42 -1.17
N ILE A 17 12.59 19.33 -0.31
CA ILE A 17 12.01 18.97 0.99
C ILE A 17 10.81 18.02 0.88
N ASN A 18 9.97 18.16 -0.16
CA ASN A 18 8.82 17.28 -0.36
C ASN A 18 9.24 15.84 -0.67
N PHE A 19 10.39 15.64 -1.34
CA PHE A 19 10.93 14.30 -1.57
C PHE A 19 11.34 13.64 -0.26
N GLU A 20 12.02 14.38 0.62
CA GLU A 20 12.39 13.90 1.95
C GLU A 20 11.14 13.58 2.80
N ILE A 21 10.13 14.46 2.79
CA ILE A 21 8.85 14.22 3.50
C ILE A 21 8.14 12.98 2.94
N ALA A 22 8.11 12.78 1.62
CA ALA A 22 7.48 11.61 1.01
C ALA A 22 8.12 10.29 1.49
N ASN A 23 9.45 10.22 1.52
CA ASN A 23 10.15 9.05 2.04
C ASN A 23 9.88 8.81 3.53
N VAL A 24 9.82 9.87 4.33
CA VAL A 24 9.47 9.78 5.76
C VAL A 24 8.04 9.28 5.95
N LEU A 25 7.07 9.76 5.17
CA LEU A 25 5.68 9.29 5.21
C LEU A 25 5.56 7.82 4.77
N PHE A 26 6.32 7.40 3.76
CA PHE A 26 6.38 6.02 3.33
C PHE A 26 6.90 5.11 4.47
N ASN A 27 8.00 5.51 5.12
CA ASN A 27 8.55 4.76 6.25
C ASN A 27 7.63 4.77 7.47
N LEU A 28 6.90 5.86 7.70
CA LEU A 28 5.87 5.91 8.74
C LEU A 28 4.76 4.88 8.46
N ALA A 29 4.28 4.80 7.22
CA ALA A 29 3.31 3.79 6.81
C ALA A 29 3.86 2.37 6.99
N ALA A 30 5.13 2.12 6.63
CA ALA A 30 5.80 0.84 6.82
C ALA A 30 5.95 0.47 8.31
N ALA A 31 6.30 1.42 9.17
CA ALA A 31 6.41 1.19 10.62
C ALA A 31 5.05 0.89 11.25
N LEU A 32 4.00 1.63 10.86
CA LEU A 32 2.63 1.40 11.31
C LEU A 32 2.09 0.05 10.85
N SER A 33 2.38 -0.36 9.61
CA SER A 33 1.96 -1.67 9.11
C SER A 33 2.68 -2.82 9.82
N TYR A 34 3.97 -2.67 10.13
CA TYR A 34 4.70 -3.61 10.97
C TYR A 34 4.14 -3.67 12.40
N SER A 35 3.84 -2.52 13.01
CA SER A 35 3.19 -2.46 14.33
C SER A 35 1.88 -3.23 14.32
N ALA A 36 1.04 -3.05 13.29
CA ALA A 36 -0.22 -3.76 13.13
C ALA A 36 -0.05 -5.28 12.88
N PHE A 37 1.08 -5.68 12.30
CA PHE A 37 1.42 -7.08 12.06
C PHE A 37 1.77 -7.84 13.35
N VAL A 38 2.48 -7.19 14.28
CA VAL A 38 2.93 -7.83 15.53
C VAL A 38 1.88 -7.89 16.64
N GLU A 39 0.74 -7.19 16.49
CA GLU A 39 -0.38 -7.26 17.43
C GLU A 39 -1.01 -8.66 17.52
N ASP A 40 -1.45 -9.06 18.72
CA ASP A 40 -2.18 -10.31 18.91
C ASP A 40 -3.64 -10.20 18.48
N ARG A 41 -3.90 -10.64 17.24
CA ARG A 41 -5.24 -10.63 16.62
C ARG A 41 -6.21 -11.68 17.17
N SER A 42 -5.78 -12.54 18.10
CA SER A 42 -6.71 -13.42 18.82
C SER A 42 -7.50 -12.67 19.90
N THR A 43 -7.04 -11.47 20.29
CA THR A 43 -7.67 -10.66 21.32
C THR A 43 -8.42 -9.48 20.71
N LEU A 44 -9.54 -9.10 21.32
CA LEU A 44 -10.30 -7.91 20.88
C LEU A 44 -9.47 -6.62 20.93
N PRO A 45 -8.67 -6.34 21.98
CA PRO A 45 -7.79 -5.18 22.00
C PRO A 45 -6.74 -5.20 20.88
N GLY A 46 -6.12 -6.36 20.61
CA GLY A 46 -5.13 -6.49 19.54
C GLY A 46 -5.74 -6.31 18.14
N LEU A 47 -6.95 -6.83 17.89
CA LEU A 47 -7.68 -6.56 16.64
C LEU A 47 -7.99 -5.07 16.45
N GLN A 48 -8.39 -4.37 17.50
CA GLN A 48 -8.65 -2.92 17.45
C GLN A 48 -7.35 -2.13 17.22
N ALA A 49 -6.27 -2.51 17.90
CA ALA A 49 -4.96 -1.89 17.74
C ALA A 49 -4.41 -2.08 16.31
N ALA A 50 -4.44 -3.31 15.80
CA ALA A 50 -4.02 -3.64 14.44
C ALA A 50 -4.84 -2.87 13.40
N CYS A 51 -6.16 -2.89 13.53
CA CYS A 51 -7.06 -2.17 12.62
C CYS A 51 -6.76 -0.67 12.60
N LYS A 52 -6.60 -0.05 13.78
CA LYS A 52 -6.24 1.37 13.89
C LYS A 52 -4.90 1.66 13.24
N ALA A 53 -3.88 0.84 13.49
CA ALA A 53 -2.55 1.03 12.94
C ALA A 53 -2.53 0.90 11.41
N PHE A 54 -3.27 -0.06 10.83
CA PHE A 54 -3.44 -0.16 9.37
C PHE A 54 -4.16 1.05 8.77
N GLN A 55 -5.21 1.57 9.43
CA GLN A 55 -5.89 2.78 8.96
C GLN A 55 -4.97 4.01 9.03
N LEU A 56 -4.14 4.13 10.07
CA LEU A 56 -3.14 5.19 10.16
C LEU A 56 -2.06 5.05 9.06
N ALA A 57 -1.64 3.82 8.74
CA ALA A 57 -0.70 3.57 7.64
C ALA A 57 -1.31 3.99 6.29
N ALA A 58 -2.57 3.67 6.03
CA ALA A 58 -3.29 4.14 4.86
C ALA A 58 -3.36 5.68 4.81
N GLY A 59 -3.64 6.33 5.94
CA GLY A 59 -3.65 7.78 6.06
C GLY A 59 -2.30 8.44 5.80
N ALA A 60 -1.20 7.82 6.22
CA ALA A 60 0.16 8.29 5.89
C ALA A 60 0.44 8.20 4.39
N LEU A 61 -0.04 7.15 3.72
CA LEU A 61 0.05 7.00 2.26
C LEU A 61 -0.85 8.00 1.52
N ASP A 62 -2.02 8.34 2.06
CA ASP A 62 -2.87 9.42 1.54
C ASP A 62 -2.18 10.78 1.65
N ALA A 63 -1.55 11.08 2.80
CA ALA A 63 -0.78 12.30 2.98
C ALA A 63 0.41 12.37 2.01
N LEU A 64 1.07 11.24 1.75
CA LEU A 64 2.15 11.12 0.77
C LEU A 64 1.63 11.41 -0.64
N ALA A 65 0.51 10.80 -1.04
CA ALA A 65 -0.10 11.00 -2.35
C ALA A 65 -0.53 12.45 -2.61
N ALA A 66 -0.82 13.22 -1.56
CA ALA A 66 -1.20 14.63 -1.64
C ALA A 66 0.00 15.59 -1.77
N LEU A 67 1.24 15.13 -1.57
CA LEU A 67 2.42 15.98 -1.70
C LEU A 67 2.65 16.41 -3.16
N PRO A 68 2.95 17.69 -3.42
CA PRO A 68 3.37 18.13 -4.74
C PRO A 68 4.83 17.70 -4.96
N LEU A 69 5.00 16.46 -5.42
CA LEU A 69 6.28 15.92 -5.87
C LEU A 69 6.51 16.36 -7.31
N SER A 70 7.65 17.00 -7.59
CA SER A 70 7.98 17.42 -8.95
C SER A 70 8.19 16.18 -9.82
N THR A 71 7.46 16.09 -10.93
CA THR A 71 7.51 14.98 -11.90
C THR A 71 8.68 15.12 -12.88
N ASP A 72 9.69 15.93 -12.57
CA ASP A 72 10.85 16.16 -13.43
C ASP A 72 11.48 14.84 -13.89
N GLU A 73 11.46 14.61 -15.21
CA GLU A 73 12.02 13.41 -15.83
C GLU A 73 13.54 13.30 -15.62
N VAL A 74 14.20 14.40 -15.25
CA VAL A 74 15.66 14.51 -15.04
C VAL A 74 16.11 13.78 -13.78
N ALA A 75 15.22 13.56 -12.80
CA ALA A 75 15.51 12.83 -11.56
C ALA A 75 14.34 11.89 -11.23
N PRO A 76 14.27 10.70 -11.86
CA PRO A 76 13.18 9.76 -11.63
C PRO A 76 13.11 9.40 -10.13
N SER A 77 11.90 9.48 -9.57
CA SER A 77 11.63 8.92 -8.25
C SER A 77 11.77 7.40 -8.30
N THR A 78 12.08 6.80 -7.15
CA THR A 78 12.07 5.34 -7.00
C THR A 78 10.65 4.78 -7.27
N PRO A 79 10.53 3.59 -7.89
CA PRO A 79 9.24 2.95 -8.22
C PRO A 79 8.22 2.83 -7.07
N ASP A 80 8.69 2.70 -5.83
CA ASP A 80 7.88 2.64 -4.61
C ASP A 80 7.08 3.92 -4.34
N LEU A 81 7.62 5.08 -4.71
CA LEU A 81 6.98 6.40 -4.61
C LEU A 81 6.16 6.77 -5.87
N HIS A 82 6.01 5.86 -6.83
CA HIS A 82 5.14 6.09 -7.97
C HIS A 82 3.66 6.13 -7.52
N PRO A 83 2.81 7.04 -8.05
CA PRO A 83 1.40 7.17 -7.61
C PRO A 83 0.61 5.86 -7.61
N ARG A 84 0.84 5.01 -8.62
CA ARG A 84 0.26 3.66 -8.70
C ARG A 84 0.70 2.77 -7.52
N SER A 85 1.97 2.78 -7.16
CA SER A 85 2.51 1.99 -6.05
C SER A 85 1.93 2.47 -4.72
N ILE A 86 1.90 3.78 -4.49
CA ILE A 86 1.30 4.39 -3.29
C ILE A 86 -0.17 3.99 -3.15
N SER A 87 -0.95 4.08 -4.23
CA SER A 87 -2.35 3.63 -4.26
C SER A 87 -2.48 2.15 -3.93
N GLY A 88 -1.62 1.30 -4.52
CA GLY A 88 -1.60 -0.13 -4.24
C GLY A 88 -1.28 -0.46 -2.77
N TRP A 89 -0.26 0.18 -2.20
CA TRP A 89 0.07 0.03 -0.78
C TRP A 89 -1.07 0.49 0.13
N ARG A 90 -1.72 1.60 -0.24
CA ARG A 90 -2.86 2.14 0.51
C ARG A 90 -4.04 1.17 0.49
N SER A 91 -4.41 0.64 -0.68
CA SER A 91 -5.47 -0.39 -0.79
C SER A 91 -5.13 -1.63 0.02
N LEU A 92 -3.86 -2.05 0.04
CA LEU A 92 -3.41 -3.16 0.88
C LEU A 92 -3.57 -2.88 2.38
N MET A 93 -3.25 -1.67 2.85
CA MET A 93 -3.44 -1.28 4.25
C MET A 93 -4.93 -1.30 4.62
N LEU A 94 -5.81 -0.79 3.76
CA LEU A 94 -7.25 -0.83 3.99
C LEU A 94 -7.82 -2.25 3.98
N ALA A 95 -7.34 -3.11 3.07
CA ALA A 95 -7.71 -4.53 3.05
C ALA A 95 -7.35 -5.23 4.37
N GLN A 96 -6.15 -4.96 4.91
CA GLN A 96 -5.72 -5.51 6.19
C GLN A 96 -6.53 -4.96 7.38
N ALA A 97 -6.90 -3.68 7.36
CA ALA A 97 -7.82 -3.12 8.35
C ALA A 97 -9.20 -3.81 8.29
N GLN A 98 -9.71 -4.06 7.08
CA GLN A 98 -10.98 -4.75 6.85
C GLN A 98 -10.92 -6.21 7.30
N LEU A 99 -9.78 -6.88 7.13
CA LEU A 99 -9.56 -8.23 7.64
C LEU A 99 -9.66 -8.28 9.17
N CYS A 100 -9.16 -7.27 9.88
CA CYS A 100 -9.33 -7.19 11.34
C CYS A 100 -10.82 -7.09 11.74
N PHE A 101 -11.66 -6.41 10.94
CA PHE A 101 -13.11 -6.40 11.16
C PHE A 101 -13.76 -7.74 10.85
N TYR A 102 -13.28 -8.45 9.83
CA TYR A 102 -13.72 -9.82 9.54
C TYR A 102 -13.40 -10.76 10.70
N ASP A 103 -12.16 -10.76 11.20
CA ASP A 103 -11.71 -11.59 12.33
C ASP A 103 -12.54 -11.30 13.58
N LYS A 104 -12.83 -10.01 13.83
CA LYS A 104 -13.74 -9.59 14.91
C LYS A 104 -15.15 -10.13 14.72
N ALA A 105 -15.71 -10.02 13.51
CA ALA A 105 -17.07 -10.51 13.22
C ALA A 105 -17.19 -12.03 13.38
N CYS A 106 -16.13 -12.78 13.04
CA CYS A 106 -16.02 -14.21 13.30
C CYS A 106 -15.97 -14.50 14.81
N THR A 107 -15.16 -13.75 15.56
CA THR A 107 -15.02 -13.88 17.02
C THR A 107 -16.34 -13.59 17.75
N ASP A 108 -17.06 -12.56 17.31
CA ASP A 108 -18.36 -12.15 17.87
C ASP A 108 -19.52 -13.07 17.42
N ALA A 109 -19.25 -14.11 16.64
CA ALA A 109 -20.25 -15.01 16.05
C ALA A 109 -21.40 -14.25 15.34
N MET A 110 -21.05 -13.21 14.57
CA MET A 110 -22.01 -12.44 13.79
C MET A 110 -22.70 -13.31 12.73
N LYS A 111 -23.83 -12.82 12.19
CA LYS A 111 -24.58 -13.53 11.14
C LYS A 111 -23.65 -13.91 9.97
N PRO A 112 -23.75 -15.15 9.43
CA PRO A 112 -22.92 -15.59 8.31
C PRO A 112 -22.97 -14.66 7.09
N SER A 113 -24.12 -14.03 6.83
CA SER A 113 -24.28 -13.06 5.74
C SER A 113 -23.47 -11.77 5.94
N VAL A 114 -23.20 -11.36 7.19
CA VAL A 114 -22.32 -10.23 7.50
C VAL A 114 -20.87 -10.63 7.29
N VAL A 115 -20.46 -11.77 7.85
CA VAL A 115 -19.11 -12.31 7.70
C VAL A 115 -18.74 -12.51 6.24
N ALA A 116 -19.65 -13.07 5.43
CA ALA A 116 -19.45 -13.26 4.00
C ALA A 116 -19.26 -11.94 3.23
N LYS A 117 -20.01 -10.89 3.57
CA LYS A 117 -19.85 -9.56 2.96
C LYS A 117 -18.49 -8.94 3.31
N LEU A 118 -18.06 -9.07 4.57
CA LEU A 118 -16.75 -8.59 5.00
C LEU A 118 -15.63 -9.31 4.23
N ALA A 119 -15.71 -10.64 4.12
CA ALA A 119 -14.74 -11.43 3.36
C ALA A 119 -14.68 -11.03 1.87
N ALA A 120 -15.84 -10.85 1.23
CA ALA A 120 -15.91 -10.40 -0.15
C ALA A 120 -15.26 -9.02 -0.34
N GLN A 121 -15.50 -8.09 0.59
CA GLN A 121 -14.88 -6.76 0.54
C GLN A 121 -13.35 -6.82 0.69
N VAL A 122 -12.84 -7.65 1.59
CA VAL A 122 -11.38 -7.88 1.74
C VAL A 122 -10.78 -8.39 0.43
N ALA A 123 -11.43 -9.36 -0.21
CA ALA A 123 -10.96 -9.92 -1.47
C ALA A 123 -10.85 -8.86 -2.58
N VAL A 124 -11.89 -8.04 -2.77
CA VAL A 124 -11.89 -6.94 -3.76
C VAL A 124 -10.74 -5.97 -3.51
N GLN A 125 -10.53 -5.55 -2.26
CA GLN A 125 -9.44 -4.61 -1.94
C GLN A 125 -8.05 -5.22 -2.15
N CYS A 126 -7.89 -6.52 -1.89
CA CYS A 126 -6.65 -7.25 -2.17
C CYS A 126 -6.38 -7.34 -3.69
N GLU A 127 -7.40 -7.60 -4.50
CA GLU A 127 -7.28 -7.64 -5.96
C GLU A 127 -6.89 -6.27 -6.53
N GLU A 128 -7.49 -5.19 -6.03
CA GLU A 128 -7.11 -3.80 -6.39
C GLU A 128 -5.66 -3.47 -6.03
N ALA A 129 -5.21 -3.90 -4.85
CA ALA A 129 -3.84 -3.74 -4.40
C ALA A 129 -2.85 -4.51 -5.29
N GLU A 130 -3.15 -5.78 -5.59
CA GLU A 130 -2.32 -6.63 -6.45
C GLU A 130 -2.21 -6.05 -7.87
N ALA A 131 -3.33 -5.64 -8.46
CA ALA A 131 -3.37 -5.02 -9.78
C ALA A 131 -2.50 -3.76 -9.83
N SER A 132 -2.46 -2.98 -8.75
CA SER A 132 -1.65 -1.77 -8.66
C SER A 132 -0.16 -2.05 -8.45
N LEU A 133 0.19 -3.03 -7.61
CA LEU A 133 1.57 -3.33 -7.22
C LEU A 133 2.34 -4.24 -8.19
N LYS A 134 1.66 -4.87 -9.16
CA LYS A 134 2.35 -5.65 -10.20
C LYS A 134 3.39 -4.80 -10.94
N PRO A 135 4.65 -5.26 -11.06
CA PRO A 135 5.70 -4.50 -11.71
C PRO A 135 5.35 -4.22 -13.18
N ILE A 136 5.55 -2.98 -13.61
CA ILE A 136 5.22 -2.47 -14.96
C ILE A 136 6.08 -3.12 -16.06
N SER A 137 7.09 -3.94 -15.70
CA SER A 137 8.03 -4.57 -16.63
C SER A 137 7.37 -5.41 -17.74
N GLY A 138 6.14 -5.90 -17.55
CA GLY A 138 5.41 -6.63 -18.58
C GLY A 138 4.74 -5.78 -19.67
N GLN A 139 4.63 -4.45 -19.51
CA GLN A 139 3.94 -3.60 -20.51
C GLN A 139 4.86 -3.02 -21.58
N LYS A 140 6.19 -2.98 -21.35
CA LYS A 140 7.14 -2.54 -22.38
C LYS A 140 7.29 -3.58 -23.49
N GLU A 141 7.22 -4.88 -23.18
CA GLU A 141 7.31 -5.94 -24.19
C GLU A 141 6.06 -6.00 -25.07
N THR A 142 4.85 -5.78 -24.52
CA THR A 142 3.62 -5.76 -25.32
C THR A 142 3.54 -4.56 -26.26
N GLN A 143 4.09 -3.40 -25.88
CA GLN A 143 4.11 -2.21 -26.75
C GLN A 143 5.22 -2.26 -27.82
N VAL A 144 6.34 -2.95 -27.56
CA VAL A 144 7.39 -3.17 -28.57
C VAL A 144 6.92 -4.22 -29.59
N GLN A 145 6.27 -5.30 -29.16
CA GLN A 145 5.74 -6.31 -30.07
C GLN A 145 4.60 -5.76 -30.95
N ALA A 146 3.68 -4.96 -30.39
CA ALA A 146 2.60 -4.32 -31.16
C ALA A 146 3.06 -3.22 -32.13
N LYS A 147 4.29 -2.70 -31.98
CA LYS A 147 4.93 -1.78 -32.94
C LYS A 147 5.76 -2.52 -34.00
N LEU A 148 6.11 -3.78 -33.77
CA LEU A 148 6.82 -4.62 -34.74
C LEU A 148 5.85 -5.33 -35.71
N ASP A 149 4.61 -5.55 -35.27
CA ASP A 149 3.54 -6.20 -36.05
C ASP A 149 2.65 -5.20 -36.85
N ARG A 150 3.13 -3.97 -37.08
CA ARG A 150 2.51 -2.95 -37.97
C ARG A 150 3.53 -2.46 -39.00
#